data_AF-A0AAV5G9Z2-F1
#
_entry.id   AF-A0AAV5G9Z2-F1
#
_cell.length_a   1.000
_cell.length_b   1.000
_cell.length_c   1.000
_cell.angle_alpha   90.00
_cell.angle_beta   90.00
_cell.angle_gamma   90.00
#
_symmetry.space_group_name_H-M   'P 1'
#
loop_
_entity.id
_entity.type
_entity.pdbx_description
1 polymer ?
#
loop_
_entity_poly.entity_id
_entity_poly.type
_entity_poly.pdbx_seq_one_letter_code
_entity_poly.pdbx_strand_id
1 'polypeptide(L)'
;MITNRAKLKQQTQTRVIDAATTLFHELGFASTTIRDIAEKAGVSAGTVIGVGDKNALLVKVFDDLIAQVHTEREQISVASDNTADSCVARLERLVEPFISIFTTNLSLSRSYAAILVMGTHPSALFTELAGQLIGEFSTAITAGNCTDRKNAEAQSRALYSAYVGALFTWSASGFTDENQLRTSVHNVFTAICTCRE
;
A
#
# COMPACT_ATOMS: atom_id res chain seq x y z
N MET A 1 12.89 19.57 -20.43
CA MET A 1 14.25 19.24 -19.93
C MET A 1 14.26 19.38 -18.42
N ILE A 2 14.45 18.30 -17.67
CA ILE A 2 14.65 18.35 -16.22
C ILE A 2 16.02 19.00 -15.96
N THR A 3 16.07 20.04 -15.13
CA THR A 3 17.33 20.75 -14.83
C THR A 3 18.24 19.88 -13.95
N ASN A 4 19.56 20.03 -14.07
CA ASN A 4 20.55 19.30 -13.26
C ASN A 4 20.24 19.40 -11.74
N ARG A 5 19.77 20.57 -11.29
CA ARG A 5 19.33 20.80 -9.91
C ARG A 5 18.13 19.92 -9.49
N ALA A 6 17.14 19.75 -10.37
CA ALA A 6 15.98 18.90 -10.08
C ALA A 6 16.38 17.42 -9.98
N LYS A 7 17.30 16.96 -10.84
CA LYS A 7 17.85 15.59 -10.78
C LYS A 7 18.61 15.34 -9.48
N LEU A 8 19.47 16.27 -9.06
CA LEU A 8 20.22 16.18 -7.80
C LEU A 8 19.29 16.16 -6.58
N LYS A 9 18.21 16.96 -6.61
CA LYS A 9 17.19 16.96 -5.55
C LYS A 9 16.49 15.59 -5.47
N GLN A 10 16.08 15.03 -6.59
CA GLN A 10 15.44 13.71 -6.65
C GLN A 10 16.37 12.61 -6.14
N GLN A 11 17.64 12.58 -6.59
CA GLN A 11 18.63 11.61 -6.09
C GLN A 11 18.86 11.71 -4.59
N THR A 12 18.84 12.93 -4.04
CA THR A 12 18.96 13.15 -2.59
C THR A 12 17.73 12.63 -1.86
N GLN A 13 16.54 12.91 -2.38
CA GLN A 13 15.29 12.38 -1.83
C GLN A 13 15.27 10.85 -1.82
N THR A 14 15.64 10.20 -2.93
CA THR A 14 15.74 8.73 -3.01
C THR A 14 16.68 8.18 -1.95
N ARG A 15 17.92 8.71 -1.84
CA ARG A 15 18.86 8.25 -0.79
C ARG A 15 18.32 8.37 0.63
N VAL A 16 17.58 9.44 0.92
CA VAL A 16 16.98 9.65 2.24
C VAL A 16 15.86 8.64 2.50
N ILE A 17 15.00 8.37 1.51
CA ILE A 17 13.92 7.40 1.65
C ILE A 17 14.50 5.98 1.79
N ASP A 18 15.48 5.58 0.96
CA ASP A 18 16.14 4.27 1.05
C ASP A 18 16.78 4.04 2.42
N ALA A 19 17.45 5.07 2.96
CA ALA A 19 18.01 5.03 4.30
C ALA A 19 16.93 4.88 5.38
N ALA A 20 15.81 5.61 5.25
CA ALA A 20 14.67 5.51 6.16
C ALA A 20 14.00 4.13 6.09
N THR A 21 13.73 3.59 4.90
CA THR A 21 13.21 2.23 4.68
C THR A 21 14.06 1.21 5.43
N THR A 22 15.37 1.26 5.22
CA THR A 22 16.29 0.32 5.84
C THR A 22 16.30 0.44 7.36
N LEU A 23 16.43 1.66 7.90
CA LEU A 23 16.50 1.87 9.35
C LEU A 23 15.17 1.57 10.06
N PHE A 24 14.04 1.90 9.44
CA PHE A 24 12.73 1.55 10.00
C PHE A 24 12.50 0.04 10.04
N HIS A 25 13.03 -0.69 9.06
CA HIS A 25 12.98 -2.16 9.05
C HIS A 25 13.95 -2.78 10.07
N GLU A 26 15.19 -2.28 10.15
CA GLU A 26 16.25 -2.83 11.01
C GLU A 26 16.10 -2.47 12.50
N LEU A 27 15.79 -1.20 12.80
CA LEU A 27 15.77 -0.66 14.16
C LEU A 27 14.35 -0.42 14.70
N GLY A 28 13.35 -0.41 13.83
CA GLY A 28 11.98 -0.02 14.14
C GLY A 28 11.79 1.50 14.15
N PHE A 29 10.57 1.92 13.81
CA PHE A 29 10.21 3.34 13.68
C PHE A 29 10.50 4.18 14.94
N ALA A 30 10.20 3.65 16.12
CA ALA A 30 10.36 4.38 17.38
C ALA A 30 11.84 4.70 17.67
N SER A 31 12.72 3.75 17.41
CA SER A 31 14.16 3.84 17.72
C SER A 31 14.95 4.64 16.69
N THR A 32 14.46 4.75 15.45
CA THR A 32 15.13 5.53 14.40
C THR A 32 14.97 7.04 14.62
N THR A 33 16.07 7.78 14.50
CA THR A 33 16.11 9.25 14.51
C THR A 33 16.42 9.84 13.15
N ILE A 34 16.13 11.14 12.97
CA ILE A 34 16.51 11.89 11.76
C ILE A 34 18.04 11.93 11.57
N ARG A 35 18.81 11.87 12.66
CA ARG A 35 20.28 11.86 12.58
C ARG A 35 20.80 10.54 12.04
N ASP A 36 20.23 9.42 12.47
CA ASP A 36 20.59 8.09 11.96
C ASP A 36 20.31 7.98 10.45
N ILE A 37 19.16 8.51 10.01
CA ILE A 37 18.79 8.56 8.59
C ILE A 37 19.78 9.43 7.81
N ALA A 38 20.16 10.59 8.35
CA ALA A 38 21.11 11.50 7.70
C ALA A 38 22.48 10.86 7.54
N GLU A 39 22.98 10.18 8.58
CA GLU A 39 24.24 9.44 8.58
C GLU A 39 24.21 8.33 7.52
N LYS A 40 23.18 7.47 7.54
CA LYS A 40 23.05 6.37 6.57
C LYS A 40 22.90 6.86 5.13
N ALA A 41 22.19 7.97 4.90
CA ALA A 41 22.03 8.55 3.56
C ALA A 41 23.25 9.36 3.07
N GLY A 42 24.23 9.64 3.95
CA GLY A 42 25.38 10.49 3.63
C GLY A 42 24.98 11.94 3.33
N VAL A 43 24.08 12.52 4.14
CA VAL A 43 23.58 13.90 4.01
C VAL A 43 23.50 14.59 5.37
N SER A 44 23.16 15.88 5.40
CA SER A 44 22.93 16.60 6.67
C SER A 44 21.53 16.32 7.23
N ALA A 45 21.36 16.44 8.55
CA ALA A 45 20.03 16.35 9.18
C ALA A 45 19.05 17.40 8.61
N GLY A 46 19.52 18.60 8.30
CA GLY A 46 18.70 19.64 7.64
C GLY A 46 18.24 19.22 6.24
N THR A 47 19.05 18.45 5.51
CA THR A 47 18.66 17.86 4.22
C THR A 47 17.53 16.85 4.39
N VAL A 48 17.59 15.99 5.41
CA VAL A 48 16.52 15.03 5.71
C VAL A 48 15.22 15.75 6.06
N ILE A 49 15.28 16.76 6.94
CA ILE A 49 14.11 17.59 7.30
C ILE A 49 13.51 18.27 6.06
N GLY A 50 14.35 18.68 5.10
CA GLY A 50 13.89 19.22 3.82
C GLY A 50 13.17 18.22 2.92
N VAL A 51 13.39 16.91 3.10
CA VAL A 51 12.64 15.83 2.44
C VAL A 51 11.34 15.51 3.21
N GLY A 52 11.38 15.57 4.54
CA GLY A 52 10.23 15.40 5.42
C GLY A 52 10.64 15.11 6.87
N ASP A 53 9.70 15.31 7.79
CA ASP A 53 9.85 14.79 9.16
C ASP A 53 9.76 13.26 9.19
N LYS A 54 10.02 12.65 10.37
CA LYS A 54 10.09 11.18 10.50
C LYS A 54 8.79 10.49 10.08
N ASN A 55 7.64 11.10 10.37
CA ASN A 55 6.33 10.55 10.02
C ASN A 55 6.11 10.63 8.50
N ALA A 56 6.42 11.78 7.89
CA ALA A 56 6.33 11.96 6.45
C ALA A 56 7.29 11.05 5.69
N LEU A 57 8.44 10.69 6.26
CA LEU A 57 9.33 9.68 5.69
C LEU A 57 8.68 8.28 5.77
N LEU A 58 8.07 7.91 6.90
CA LEU A 58 7.40 6.61 7.00
C LEU A 58 6.24 6.49 5.99
N VAL A 59 5.47 7.56 5.79
CA VAL A 59 4.41 7.57 4.77
C VAL A 59 4.98 7.34 3.38
N LYS A 60 6.06 8.05 3.02
CA LYS A 60 6.73 7.85 1.72
C LYS A 60 7.26 6.44 1.53
N VAL A 61 7.82 5.82 2.59
CA VAL A 61 8.29 4.43 2.53
C VAL A 61 7.16 3.47 2.16
N PHE A 62 5.98 3.59 2.80
CA PHE A 62 4.83 2.74 2.45
C PHE A 62 4.26 3.07 1.07
N ASP A 63 4.14 4.35 0.72
CA ASP A 63 3.66 4.76 -0.61
C ASP A 63 4.56 4.18 -1.72
N ASP A 64 5.89 4.20 -1.55
CA ASP A 64 6.85 3.62 -2.51
C ASP A 64 6.73 2.08 -2.59
N LEU A 65 6.58 1.39 -1.45
CA LEU A 65 6.36 -0.07 -1.43
C LEU A 65 5.07 -0.48 -2.15
N ILE A 66 3.98 0.26 -1.95
CA ILE A 66 2.69 -0.01 -2.59
C ILE A 66 2.75 0.31 -4.09
N ALA A 67 3.38 1.43 -4.47
CA ALA A 67 3.57 1.80 -5.86
C ALA A 67 4.41 0.75 -6.63
N GLN A 68 5.43 0.18 -5.98
CA GLN A 68 6.23 -0.89 -6.55
C GLN A 68 5.39 -2.14 -6.86
N VAL A 69 4.51 -2.56 -5.94
CA VAL A 69 3.59 -3.70 -6.18
C VAL A 69 2.68 -3.45 -7.38
N HIS A 70 2.10 -2.25 -7.52
CA HIS A 70 1.30 -1.91 -8.70
C HIS A 70 2.12 -1.99 -9.99
N THR A 71 3.34 -1.45 -9.97
CA THR A 71 4.24 -1.44 -11.14
C THR A 71 4.64 -2.86 -11.56
N GLU A 72 5.01 -3.72 -10.60
CA GLU A 72 5.41 -5.10 -10.87
C GLU A 72 4.25 -5.92 -11.47
N ARG A 73 3.03 -5.67 -11.02
CA ARG A 73 1.84 -6.35 -11.56
C ARG A 73 1.44 -5.90 -12.94
N GLU A 74 1.55 -4.61 -13.25
CA GLU A 74 1.30 -4.11 -14.60
C GLU A 74 2.22 -4.81 -15.62
N GLN A 75 3.45 -5.16 -15.21
CA GLN A 75 4.39 -5.91 -16.05
C GLN A 75 4.02 -7.40 -16.19
N ILE A 76 3.39 -8.01 -15.18
CA ILE A 76 3.03 -9.44 -15.17
C ILE A 76 1.64 -9.68 -15.81
N SER A 77 0.68 -8.78 -15.63
CA SER A 77 -0.72 -8.92 -16.07
C SER A 77 -0.88 -9.00 -17.59
N VAL A 78 0.13 -8.59 -18.36
CA VAL A 78 0.20 -8.80 -19.81
C VAL A 78 0.28 -10.30 -20.18
N ALA A 79 0.53 -11.21 -19.21
CA ALA A 79 0.85 -12.61 -19.48
C ALA A 79 -0.14 -13.67 -18.96
N SER A 80 -1.14 -13.36 -18.14
CA SER A 80 -2.01 -14.40 -17.56
C SER A 80 -3.42 -13.95 -17.22
N ASP A 81 -4.35 -14.12 -18.16
CA ASP A 81 -5.78 -13.94 -17.93
C ASP A 81 -6.43 -15.32 -17.71
N ASN A 82 -6.24 -15.88 -16.51
CA ASN A 82 -6.92 -17.13 -16.11
C ASN A 82 -8.32 -16.80 -15.61
N THR A 83 -9.26 -16.68 -16.54
CA THR A 83 -10.69 -16.39 -16.29
C THR A 83 -11.45 -17.51 -15.55
N ALA A 84 -10.79 -18.65 -15.28
CA ALA A 84 -11.37 -19.80 -14.59
C ALA A 84 -11.54 -19.62 -13.07
N ASP A 85 -10.89 -18.62 -12.47
CA ASP A 85 -10.98 -18.37 -11.02
C ASP A 85 -12.33 -17.77 -10.61
N SER A 86 -12.71 -17.88 -9.34
CA SER A 86 -13.84 -17.11 -8.78
C SER A 86 -13.49 -15.62 -8.66
N CYS A 87 -14.51 -14.76 -8.51
CA CYS A 87 -14.29 -13.33 -8.23
C CYS A 87 -13.45 -13.10 -6.98
N VAL A 88 -13.77 -13.85 -5.92
CA VAL A 88 -13.06 -13.75 -4.65
C VAL A 88 -11.59 -14.13 -4.85
N ALA A 89 -11.29 -15.23 -5.53
CA ALA A 89 -9.92 -15.67 -5.78
C ALA A 89 -9.10 -14.65 -6.61
N ARG A 90 -9.73 -13.99 -7.60
CA ARG A 90 -9.07 -12.90 -8.35
C ARG A 90 -8.76 -11.71 -7.46
N LEU A 91 -9.71 -11.28 -6.63
CA LEU A 91 -9.52 -10.13 -5.73
C LEU A 91 -8.51 -10.43 -4.63
N GLU A 92 -8.53 -11.64 -4.05
CA GLU A 92 -7.55 -12.08 -3.05
C GLU A 92 -6.13 -12.03 -3.62
N ARG A 93 -5.92 -12.53 -4.85
CA ARG A 93 -4.63 -12.42 -5.55
C ARG A 93 -4.19 -10.97 -5.74
N LEU A 94 -5.14 -10.06 -6.01
CA LEU A 94 -4.87 -8.63 -6.14
C LEU A 94 -4.56 -7.95 -4.79
N VAL A 95 -4.99 -8.46 -3.65
CA VAL A 95 -4.62 -7.83 -2.36
C VAL A 95 -3.45 -8.49 -1.66
N GLU A 96 -3.09 -9.70 -2.10
CA GLU A 96 -2.13 -10.55 -1.43
C GLU A 96 -0.75 -9.90 -1.16
N PRO A 97 -0.02 -9.39 -2.18
CA PRO A 97 1.21 -8.63 -1.96
C PRO A 97 1.08 -7.44 -0.98
N PHE A 98 -0.07 -6.75 -0.96
CA PHE A 98 -0.28 -5.65 -0.02
C PHE A 98 -0.48 -6.16 1.41
N ILE A 99 -1.24 -7.24 1.59
CA ILE A 99 -1.37 -7.92 2.89
C ILE A 99 0.01 -8.29 3.43
N SER A 100 0.89 -8.83 2.59
CA SER A 100 2.27 -9.16 2.97
C SER A 100 3.06 -7.94 3.48
N ILE A 101 2.95 -6.79 2.82
CA ILE A 101 3.58 -5.53 3.28
C ILE A 101 3.13 -5.17 4.71
N PHE A 102 1.83 -5.30 5.01
CA PHE A 102 1.28 -4.90 6.31
C PHE A 102 1.47 -5.94 7.42
N THR A 103 1.76 -7.20 7.06
CA THR A 103 1.90 -8.31 8.01
C THR A 103 3.36 -8.60 8.35
N THR A 104 4.30 -8.27 7.45
CA THR A 104 5.75 -8.48 7.63
C THR A 104 6.31 -7.74 8.85
N ASN A 105 5.86 -6.51 9.11
CA ASN A 105 6.29 -5.73 10.29
C ASN A 105 5.12 -4.98 10.93
N LEU A 106 4.36 -5.69 11.77
CA LEU A 106 3.15 -5.16 12.40
C LEU A 106 3.39 -3.89 13.22
N SER A 107 4.55 -3.76 13.90
CA SER A 107 4.85 -2.55 14.66
C SER A 107 5.01 -1.33 13.74
N LEU A 108 5.65 -1.51 12.59
CA LEU A 108 5.83 -0.47 11.60
C LEU A 108 4.50 -0.11 10.94
N SER A 109 3.71 -1.11 10.56
CA SER A 109 2.38 -0.95 9.98
C SER A 109 1.41 -0.23 10.93
N ARG A 110 1.46 -0.51 12.24
CA ARG A 110 0.68 0.22 13.27
C ARG A 110 1.10 1.68 13.37
N SER A 111 2.40 1.96 13.30
CA SER A 111 2.91 3.34 13.32
C SER A 111 2.43 4.12 12.10
N TYR A 112 2.48 3.49 10.92
CA TYR A 112 1.95 4.05 9.68
C TYR A 112 0.43 4.29 9.77
N ALA A 113 -0.34 3.28 10.20
CA ALA A 113 -1.80 3.40 10.36
C ALA A 113 -2.18 4.54 11.33
N ALA A 114 -1.47 4.69 12.44
CA ALA A 114 -1.71 5.79 13.39
C ALA A 114 -1.47 7.17 12.76
N ILE A 115 -0.38 7.31 11.99
CA ILE A 115 -0.08 8.55 11.25
C ILE A 115 -1.20 8.89 10.26
N LEU A 116 -1.69 7.89 9.51
CA LEU A 116 -2.79 8.09 8.56
C LEU A 116 -4.08 8.54 9.25
N VAL A 117 -4.44 7.91 10.38
CA VAL A 117 -5.65 8.26 11.15
C VAL A 117 -5.56 9.67 11.73
N MET A 118 -4.36 10.13 12.12
CA MET A 118 -4.17 11.50 12.58
C MET A 118 -4.44 12.54 11.48
N GLY A 119 -4.35 12.16 10.19
CA GLY A 119 -4.67 13.04 9.07
C GLY A 119 -3.67 14.20 8.87
N THR A 120 -2.52 14.17 9.53
CA THR A 120 -1.52 15.25 9.48
C THR A 120 -0.55 15.13 8.30
N HIS A 121 -0.51 13.97 7.65
CA HIS A 121 0.39 13.70 6.53
C HIS A 121 -0.41 13.10 5.36
N PRO A 122 -0.37 13.73 4.17
CA PRO A 122 -1.02 13.17 2.99
C PRO A 122 -0.30 11.88 2.57
N SER A 123 -1.06 10.90 2.08
CA SER A 123 -0.55 9.64 1.56
C SER A 123 -1.19 9.34 0.21
N ALA A 124 -0.38 8.85 -0.73
CA ALA A 124 -0.87 8.40 -2.03
C ALA A 124 -1.80 7.18 -1.92
N LEU A 125 -1.71 6.43 -0.81
CA LEU A 125 -2.60 5.31 -0.48
C LEU A 125 -4.08 5.69 -0.62
N PHE A 126 -4.48 6.90 -0.23
CA PHE A 126 -5.89 7.33 -0.28
C PHE A 126 -6.27 8.08 -1.54
N THR A 127 -5.36 8.27 -2.49
CA THR A 127 -5.59 9.05 -3.71
C THR A 127 -5.26 8.24 -4.95
N GLU A 128 -4.05 8.38 -5.49
CA GLU A 128 -3.62 7.75 -6.73
C GLU A 128 -3.57 6.22 -6.62
N LEU A 129 -2.94 5.70 -5.56
CA LEU A 129 -2.77 4.25 -5.36
C LEU A 129 -4.12 3.57 -5.06
N ALA A 130 -5.01 4.25 -4.32
CA ALA A 130 -6.41 3.81 -4.19
C ALA A 130 -7.08 3.70 -5.56
N GLY A 131 -6.92 4.72 -6.41
CA GLY A 131 -7.49 4.74 -7.75
C GLY A 131 -6.99 3.58 -8.63
N GLN A 132 -5.70 3.27 -8.55
CA GLN A 132 -5.09 2.13 -9.25
C GLN A 132 -5.72 0.81 -8.79
N LEU A 133 -5.76 0.52 -7.49
CA LEU A 133 -6.35 -0.71 -6.97
C LEU A 133 -7.85 -0.83 -7.27
N ILE A 134 -8.60 0.28 -7.21
CA ILE A 134 -10.02 0.30 -7.60
C ILE A 134 -10.19 -0.04 -9.09
N GLY A 135 -9.29 0.44 -9.96
CA GLY A 135 -9.28 0.08 -11.38
C GLY A 135 -8.98 -1.40 -11.62
N GLU A 136 -8.01 -1.95 -10.88
CA GLU A 136 -7.69 -3.39 -10.90
C GLU A 136 -8.89 -4.24 -10.45
N PHE A 137 -9.57 -3.84 -9.37
CA PHE A 137 -10.80 -4.50 -8.92
C PHE A 137 -11.89 -4.47 -9.98
N SER A 138 -12.13 -3.31 -10.60
CA SER A 138 -13.12 -3.16 -11.67
C SER A 138 -12.85 -4.11 -12.84
N THR A 139 -11.58 -4.27 -13.21
CA THR A 139 -11.16 -5.21 -14.25
C THR A 139 -11.41 -6.65 -13.83
N ALA A 140 -11.03 -7.03 -12.61
CA ALA A 140 -11.21 -8.38 -12.08
C ALA A 140 -12.68 -8.81 -11.94
N ILE A 141 -13.58 -7.90 -11.54
CA ILE A 141 -15.00 -8.24 -11.36
C ILE A 141 -15.78 -8.23 -12.69
N THR A 142 -15.36 -7.42 -13.67
CA THR A 142 -15.99 -7.41 -15.00
C THR A 142 -15.56 -8.61 -15.86
N ALA A 143 -14.31 -9.07 -15.74
CA ALA A 143 -13.82 -10.26 -16.44
C ALA A 143 -14.61 -11.54 -16.09
N GLY A 144 -15.17 -11.61 -14.89
CA GLY A 144 -15.99 -12.74 -14.44
C GLY A 144 -17.49 -12.62 -14.68
N ASN A 145 -17.95 -11.62 -15.46
CA ASN A 145 -19.38 -11.27 -15.61
C ASN A 145 -20.13 -11.07 -14.27
N CYS A 146 -19.41 -10.70 -13.20
CA CYS A 146 -20.00 -10.56 -11.86
C CYS A 146 -20.84 -9.30 -11.70
N THR A 147 -20.60 -8.30 -12.54
CA THR A 147 -21.31 -7.03 -12.56
C THR A 147 -21.32 -6.45 -13.97
N ASP A 148 -22.31 -5.61 -14.24
CA ASP A 148 -22.28 -4.77 -15.44
C ASP A 148 -21.27 -3.63 -15.28
N ARG A 149 -20.85 -3.07 -16.41
CA ARG A 149 -19.90 -1.95 -16.46
C ARG A 149 -20.43 -0.69 -15.77
N LYS A 150 -21.75 -0.55 -15.63
CA LYS A 150 -22.40 0.60 -14.98
C LYS A 150 -22.20 0.57 -13.46
N ASN A 151 -22.26 -0.62 -12.84
CA ASN A 151 -22.08 -0.77 -11.39
C ASN A 151 -20.65 -1.12 -10.98
N ALA A 152 -19.80 -1.53 -11.91
CA ALA A 152 -18.43 -1.96 -11.64
C ALA A 152 -17.61 -0.95 -10.82
N GLU A 153 -17.71 0.35 -11.13
CA GLU A 153 -16.98 1.38 -10.37
C GLU A 153 -17.45 1.44 -8.90
N ALA A 154 -18.76 1.52 -8.68
CA ALA A 154 -19.33 1.61 -7.34
C ALA A 154 -19.02 0.36 -6.50
N GLN A 155 -19.13 -0.83 -7.10
CA GLN A 155 -18.80 -2.09 -6.44
C GLN A 155 -17.31 -2.20 -6.13
N SER A 156 -16.43 -1.74 -7.03
CA SER A 156 -14.98 -1.74 -6.80
C SER A 156 -14.58 -0.80 -5.67
N ARG A 157 -15.23 0.38 -5.57
CA ARG A 157 -15.05 1.30 -4.43
C ARG A 157 -15.52 0.68 -3.12
N ALA A 158 -16.63 -0.07 -3.13
CA ALA A 158 -17.12 -0.79 -1.96
C ALA A 158 -16.15 -1.91 -1.52
N LEU A 159 -15.65 -2.71 -2.47
CA LEU A 159 -14.62 -3.73 -2.23
C LEU A 159 -13.35 -3.12 -1.62
N TYR A 160 -12.85 -2.03 -2.21
CA TYR A 160 -11.69 -1.30 -1.70
C TYR A 160 -11.90 -0.80 -0.27
N SER A 161 -13.04 -0.16 0.00
CA SER A 161 -13.37 0.36 1.33
C SER A 161 -13.49 -0.75 2.36
N ALA A 162 -14.08 -1.89 1.99
CA ALA A 162 -14.20 -3.05 2.86
C ALA A 162 -12.85 -3.72 3.15
N TYR A 163 -11.98 -3.84 2.14
CA TYR A 163 -10.60 -4.31 2.29
C TYR A 163 -9.79 -3.43 3.24
N VAL A 164 -9.79 -2.11 3.01
CA VAL A 164 -9.09 -1.14 3.89
C VAL A 164 -9.67 -1.20 5.30
N GLY A 165 -11.00 -1.29 5.44
CA GLY A 165 -11.66 -1.47 6.73
C GLY A 165 -11.21 -2.73 7.47
N ALA A 166 -11.08 -3.86 6.77
CA ALA A 166 -10.57 -5.11 7.33
C ALA A 166 -9.11 -4.97 7.78
N LEU A 167 -8.26 -4.34 6.97
CA LEU A 167 -6.85 -4.08 7.28
C LEU A 167 -6.70 -3.21 8.54
N PHE A 168 -7.42 -2.09 8.61
CA PHE A 168 -7.38 -1.19 9.77
C PHE A 168 -7.92 -1.88 11.02
N THR A 169 -9.06 -2.57 10.92
CA THR A 169 -9.67 -3.29 12.05
C THR A 169 -8.71 -4.36 12.59
N TRP A 170 -8.09 -5.14 11.71
CA TRP A 170 -7.09 -6.13 12.11
C TRP A 170 -5.88 -5.48 12.79
N SER A 171 -5.31 -4.42 12.20
CA SER A 171 -4.14 -3.74 12.79
C SER A 171 -4.43 -3.18 14.19
N ALA A 172 -5.67 -2.71 14.43
CA ALA A 172 -6.13 -2.14 15.69
C ALA A 172 -6.55 -3.20 16.72
N SER A 173 -6.97 -4.38 16.30
CA SER A 173 -7.50 -5.45 17.16
C SER A 173 -6.47 -6.09 18.11
N GLY A 174 -5.18 -5.77 17.95
CA GLY A 174 -4.11 -6.36 18.75
C GLY A 174 -3.69 -7.76 18.30
N PHE A 175 -4.47 -8.42 17.43
CA PHE A 175 -4.15 -9.75 16.90
C PHE A 175 -2.87 -9.73 16.06
N THR A 176 -2.11 -10.83 16.12
CA THR A 176 -0.91 -11.08 15.31
C THR A 176 -1.13 -12.19 14.29
N ASP A 177 -2.29 -12.82 14.29
CA ASP A 177 -2.60 -13.91 13.35
C ASP A 177 -3.03 -13.33 12.00
N GLU A 178 -2.14 -13.49 11.03
CA GLU A 178 -2.36 -13.09 9.65
C GLU A 178 -3.54 -13.84 9.01
N ASN A 179 -3.83 -15.08 9.44
CA ASN A 179 -4.95 -15.85 8.90
C ASN A 179 -6.30 -15.19 9.20
N GLN A 180 -6.40 -14.43 10.30
CA GLN A 180 -7.61 -13.69 10.62
C GLN A 180 -7.83 -12.52 9.66
N LEU A 181 -6.76 -11.82 9.25
CA LEU A 181 -6.85 -10.78 8.23
C LEU A 181 -7.31 -11.40 6.91
N ARG A 182 -6.67 -12.49 6.48
CA ARG A 182 -7.02 -13.21 5.25
C ARG A 182 -8.48 -13.67 5.26
N THR A 183 -8.94 -14.26 6.36
CA THR A 183 -10.34 -14.68 6.54
C THR A 183 -11.29 -13.49 6.50
N SER A 184 -10.92 -12.35 7.12
CA SER A 184 -11.74 -11.14 7.10
C SER A 184 -11.87 -10.57 5.69
N VAL A 185 -10.76 -10.53 4.95
CA VAL A 185 -10.70 -10.10 3.54
C VAL A 185 -11.56 -11.02 2.66
N HIS A 186 -11.40 -12.33 2.81
CA HIS A 186 -12.24 -13.32 2.12
C HIS A 186 -13.72 -13.05 2.37
N ASN A 187 -14.13 -12.89 3.63
CA ASN A 187 -15.53 -12.69 4.00
C ASN A 187 -16.13 -11.39 3.40
N VAL A 188 -15.38 -10.28 3.43
CA VAL A 188 -15.89 -9.02 2.85
C VAL A 188 -15.97 -9.09 1.33
N PHE A 189 -15.04 -9.80 0.67
CA PHE A 189 -15.10 -10.01 -0.77
C PHE A 189 -16.25 -10.93 -1.16
N THR A 190 -16.44 -12.06 -0.47
CA THR A 190 -17.57 -12.97 -0.69
C THR A 190 -18.92 -12.27 -0.50
N ALA A 191 -19.04 -11.36 0.47
CA ALA A 191 -20.27 -10.61 0.71
C ALA A 191 -20.61 -9.59 -0.41
N ILE A 192 -19.60 -9.09 -1.13
CA ILE A 192 -19.76 -8.04 -2.14
C ILE A 192 -19.68 -8.58 -3.58
N CYS A 193 -18.93 -9.66 -3.83
CA CYS A 193 -18.93 -10.37 -5.10
C CYS A 193 -20.31 -11.02 -5.32
N THR A 194 -21.09 -10.49 -6.26
CA THR A 194 -22.45 -10.97 -6.59
C THR A 194 -22.47 -11.91 -7.80
N CYS A 195 -21.36 -12.59 -8.09
CA CYS A 195 -21.29 -13.47 -9.26
C CYS A 195 -22.32 -14.59 -9.13
N ARG A 196 -23.09 -14.83 -10.19
CA ARG A 196 -23.79 -16.10 -10.35
C ARG A 196 -22.76 -17.09 -10.89
N GLU A 197 -22.14 -17.84 -9.99
CA GLU A 197 -21.39 -19.05 -10.36
C GLU A 197 -22.34 -20.14 -10.88
#